data_AF-A0A0L0UYM7-F1
#
_entry.id   AF-A0A0L0UYM7-F1
#
_cell.length_a   1.000
_cell.length_b   1.000
_cell.length_c   1.000
_cell.angle_alpha   90.00
_cell.angle_beta   90.00
_cell.angle_gamma   90.00
#
_symmetry.space_group_name_H-M   'P 1'
#
loop_
_entity.id
_entity.type
_entity.pdbx_description
1 polymer ?
#
loop_
_entity_poly.entity_id
_entity_poly.type
_entity_poly.pdbx_seq_one_letter_code
_entity_poly.pdbx_strand_id
1 'polypeptide(L)'
;MATSCGSPCYAASELVVQDGRYVGSQWLAKYQHLFTRSLKELERLSEENEQAKRLMLQRQRQLMAANTANQSQTVAGPNRTRVHGSSISVKEGGYLFQEGLDPYDSSVFHQVPALQPVQCATVSKRVKTVQRPYGGSHCRNCVRHRIVRAFLVEEAKIVKKVLKSQAVPIKSKK
;
A
#
# COMPACT_ATOMS: atom_id res chain seq x y z
N MET A 1 43.40 -2.63 26.47
CA MET A 1 41.97 -2.33 26.67
C MET A 1 41.18 -3.09 25.63
N ALA A 2 40.65 -4.27 26.00
CA ALA A 2 39.90 -5.14 25.12
C ALA A 2 38.41 -4.82 25.24
N THR A 3 37.76 -4.49 24.12
CA THR A 3 36.31 -4.31 24.02
C THR A 3 35.64 -5.68 23.92
N SER A 4 34.92 -6.04 24.98
CA SER A 4 34.13 -7.26 25.09
C SER A 4 32.83 -7.21 24.29
N CYS A 5 32.44 -8.40 23.82
CA CYS A 5 31.15 -8.88 23.34
C CYS A 5 30.58 -8.17 22.08
N GLY A 6 30.46 -8.83 20.92
CA GLY A 6 30.02 -10.22 20.71
C GLY A 6 28.52 -10.23 20.45
N SER A 7 28.09 -9.67 19.31
CA SER A 7 26.72 -9.83 18.81
C SER A 7 26.74 -10.86 17.68
N PRO A 8 26.24 -12.08 17.92
CA PRO A 8 25.96 -13.05 16.88
C PRO A 8 24.61 -12.69 16.23
N CYS A 9 24.57 -11.57 15.49
CA CYS A 9 23.50 -11.33 14.55
C CYS A 9 23.80 -12.18 13.30
N TYR A 10 22.90 -13.10 12.98
CA TYR A 10 23.04 -14.17 11.96
C TYR A 10 23.60 -15.51 12.44
N ALA A 11 23.07 -16.05 13.54
CA ALA A 11 22.83 -17.49 13.58
C ALA A 11 21.32 -17.69 13.35
N ALA A 12 20.96 -18.11 12.13
CA ALA A 12 19.62 -18.61 11.85
C ALA A 12 19.39 -19.79 12.81
N SER A 13 18.59 -19.58 13.85
CA SER A 13 18.19 -20.65 14.75
C SER A 13 17.42 -21.64 13.89
N GLU A 14 18.01 -22.82 13.69
CA GLU A 14 17.36 -23.95 13.06
C GLU A 14 15.97 -24.09 13.67
N LEU A 15 14.97 -24.10 12.78
CA LEU A 15 13.58 -24.34 13.13
C LEU A 15 13.49 -25.77 13.65
N VAL A 16 13.67 -25.96 14.96
CA VAL A 16 13.45 -27.24 15.63
C VAL A 16 11.95 -27.47 15.67
N VAL A 17 11.45 -28.08 14.60
CA VAL A 17 10.12 -28.69 14.55
C VAL A 17 10.24 -30.06 15.22
N GLN A 18 9.72 -30.19 16.43
CA GLN A 18 9.44 -31.50 17.05
C GLN A 18 7.93 -31.64 17.23
N ASP A 19 7.38 -32.75 16.71
CA ASP A 19 6.03 -33.25 16.93
C ASP A 19 4.86 -32.29 16.63
N GLY A 20 4.96 -31.53 15.53
CA GLY A 20 3.84 -30.73 15.02
C GLY A 20 3.41 -29.57 15.91
N ARG A 21 4.23 -29.19 16.91
CA ARG A 21 4.06 -27.98 17.72
C ARG A 21 5.13 -26.97 17.34
N TYR A 22 4.74 -25.71 17.20
CA TYR A 22 5.69 -24.61 17.00
C TYR A 22 6.49 -24.42 18.30
N VAL A 23 7.72 -24.92 18.34
CA VAL A 23 8.66 -24.60 19.41
C VAL A 23 9.30 -23.28 19.04
N GLY A 24 8.53 -22.21 19.21
CA GLY A 24 8.97 -20.85 18.97
C GLY A 24 10.14 -20.45 19.85
N SER A 25 10.82 -19.39 19.47
CA SER A 25 11.82 -18.74 20.32
C SER A 25 11.18 -18.36 21.68
N GLN A 26 12.00 -18.38 22.74
CA GLN A 26 11.58 -18.32 24.14
C GLN A 26 10.61 -17.16 24.48
N TRP A 27 10.63 -16.07 23.71
CA TRP A 27 9.73 -14.93 23.87
C TRP A 27 8.29 -15.21 23.40
N LEU A 28 8.07 -16.15 22.47
CA LEU A 28 6.74 -16.47 21.93
C LEU A 28 5.98 -17.49 22.79
N ALA A 29 6.65 -18.17 23.72
CA ALA A 29 6.05 -19.18 24.60
C ALA A 29 4.86 -18.65 25.42
N LYS A 30 4.91 -17.38 25.87
CA LYS A 30 3.82 -16.72 26.62
C LYS A 30 2.51 -16.64 25.81
N TYR A 31 2.60 -16.61 24.49
CA TYR A 31 1.48 -16.38 23.58
C TYR A 31 1.00 -17.66 22.88
N GLN A 32 1.51 -18.83 23.28
CA GLN A 32 1.20 -20.12 22.64
C GLN A 32 -0.31 -20.43 22.62
N HIS A 33 -1.05 -20.04 23.67
CA HIS A 33 -2.50 -20.23 23.76
C HIS A 33 -3.30 -19.47 22.70
N LEU A 34 -2.72 -18.45 22.05
CA LEU A 34 -3.34 -17.72 20.95
C LEU A 34 -3.32 -18.50 19.64
N PHE A 35 -2.43 -19.50 19.51
CA PHE A 35 -2.27 -20.32 18.31
C PHE A 35 -2.99 -21.65 18.50
N THR A 36 -4.31 -21.62 18.38
CA THR A 36 -5.19 -22.80 18.53
C THR A 36 -5.27 -23.68 17.30
N ARG A 37 -4.83 -23.17 16.14
CA ARG A 37 -4.86 -23.88 14.86
C ARG A 37 -3.49 -24.44 14.50
N SER A 38 -3.47 -25.67 14.01
CA SER A 38 -2.24 -26.28 13.52
C SER A 38 -1.77 -25.62 12.21
N LEU A 39 -0.47 -25.72 11.90
CA LEU A 39 0.07 -25.18 10.62
C LEU A 39 -0.66 -25.78 9.40
N LYS A 40 -0.95 -27.08 9.44
CA LYS A 40 -1.69 -27.79 8.38
C LYS A 40 -3.12 -27.23 8.21
N GLU A 41 -3.76 -26.86 9.30
CA GLU A 41 -5.10 -26.26 9.26
C GLU A 41 -5.08 -24.85 8.67
N LEU A 42 -4.04 -24.06 8.99
CA LEU A 42 -3.86 -22.73 8.42
C LEU A 42 -3.56 -22.77 6.92
N GLU A 43 -2.75 -23.74 6.47
CA GLU A 43 -2.49 -23.97 5.05
C GLU A 43 -3.79 -24.33 4.31
N ARG A 44 -4.58 -25.28 4.83
CA ARG A 44 -5.88 -25.64 4.26
C ARG A 44 -6.84 -24.46 4.18
N LEU A 45 -6.92 -23.64 5.23
CA LEU A 45 -7.78 -22.45 5.23
C LEU A 45 -7.29 -21.38 4.25
N SER A 46 -5.97 -21.27 4.07
CA SER A 46 -5.37 -20.39 3.06
C SER A 46 -5.77 -20.83 1.66
N GLU A 47 -5.69 -22.13 1.37
CA GLU A 47 -6.10 -22.73 0.10
C GLU A 47 -7.60 -22.53 -0.15
N GLU A 48 -8.47 -22.81 0.83
CA GLU A 48 -9.92 -22.62 0.72
C GLU A 48 -10.28 -21.14 0.47
N ASN A 49 -9.59 -20.21 1.12
CA ASN A 49 -9.80 -18.77 0.93
C ASN A 49 -9.33 -18.32 -0.46
N GLU A 50 -8.22 -18.85 -0.97
CA GLU A 50 -7.77 -18.60 -2.32
C GLU A 50 -8.75 -19.16 -3.37
N GLN A 51 -9.25 -20.38 -3.15
CA GLN A 51 -10.28 -21.00 -4.00
C GLN A 51 -11.56 -20.17 -4.01
N ALA A 52 -12.03 -19.70 -2.85
CA ALA A 52 -13.20 -18.83 -2.74
C ALA A 52 -13.03 -17.51 -3.48
N LYS A 53 -11.85 -16.87 -3.36
CA LYS A 53 -11.51 -15.64 -4.11
C LYS A 53 -11.51 -15.88 -5.62
N ARG A 54 -10.94 -17.00 -6.08
CA ARG A 54 -10.91 -17.38 -7.50
C ARG A 54 -12.33 -17.60 -8.05
N LEU A 55 -13.18 -18.33 -7.32
CA LEU A 55 -14.59 -18.56 -7.69
C LEU A 55 -15.41 -17.27 -7.71
N MET A 56 -15.21 -16.38 -6.73
CA MET A 56 -15.88 -15.08 -6.68
C MET A 56 -15.52 -14.24 -7.91
N LEU A 57 -14.23 -14.16 -8.26
CA LEU A 57 -13.78 -13.40 -9.42
C LEU A 57 -14.35 -13.97 -10.73
N GLN A 58 -14.41 -15.30 -10.84
CA GLN A 58 -15.04 -15.97 -11.98
C GLN A 58 -16.53 -15.62 -12.09
N ARG A 59 -17.26 -15.67 -10.96
CA ARG A 59 -18.68 -15.29 -10.90
C ARG A 59 -18.90 -13.83 -11.28
N GLN A 60 -18.04 -12.92 -10.82
CA GLN A 60 -18.11 -11.50 -11.19
C GLN A 60 -17.95 -11.32 -12.70
N ARG A 61 -17.00 -12.01 -13.34
CA ARG A 61 -16.82 -11.98 -14.80
C ARG A 61 -18.05 -12.49 -15.54
N GLN A 62 -18.67 -13.57 -15.07
CA GLN A 62 -19.90 -14.13 -15.68
C GLN A 62 -21.08 -13.17 -15.57
N LEU A 63 -21.27 -12.51 -14.42
CA LEU A 63 -22.33 -11.50 -14.24
C LEU A 63 -22.14 -10.30 -15.17
N MET A 64 -20.90 -9.83 -15.32
CA MET A 64 -20.58 -8.72 -16.23
C MET A 64 -20.87 -9.11 -17.69
N ALA A 65 -20.48 -10.32 -18.11
CA ALA A 65 -20.78 -10.83 -19.46
C ALA A 65 -22.30 -10.99 -19.71
N ALA A 66 -23.06 -11.47 -18.73
CA ALA A 66 -24.52 -11.60 -18.83
C ALA A 66 -25.21 -10.22 -18.93
N ASN A 67 -24.77 -9.24 -18.14
CA ASN A 67 -25.27 -7.87 -18.22
C ASN A 67 -24.98 -7.22 -19.59
N THR A 68 -23.79 -7.45 -20.16
CA THR A 68 -23.45 -6.98 -21.51
C THR A 68 -24.32 -7.65 -22.58
N ALA A 69 -24.59 -8.96 -22.46
CA ALA A 69 -25.43 -9.69 -23.41
C ALA A 69 -26.91 -9.22 -23.39
N ASN A 70 -27.44 -8.87 -22.22
CA ASN A 70 -28.78 -8.30 -22.09
C ASN A 70 -28.86 -6.86 -22.65
N GLN A 71 -27.79 -6.07 -22.55
CA GLN A 71 -27.73 -4.72 -23.12
C GLN A 71 -27.74 -4.71 -24.66
N SER A 72 -27.20 -5.75 -25.31
CA SER A 72 -27.25 -5.91 -26.77
C SER A 72 -28.62 -6.28 -27.32
N GLN A 73 -29.62 -6.65 -26.50
CA GLN A 73 -30.98 -6.94 -26.94
C GLN A 73 -31.93 -5.72 -26.89
N THR A 74 -31.57 -4.63 -26.21
CA THR A 74 -32.43 -3.44 -26.06
C THR A 74 -32.20 -2.33 -27.08
N VAL A 75 -31.56 -2.62 -28.22
CA VAL A 75 -31.33 -1.64 -29.30
C VAL A 75 -32.07 -2.00 -30.59
N ALA A 76 -33.41 -1.88 -30.54
CA ALA A 76 -34.25 -1.69 -31.72
C ALA A 76 -35.50 -0.86 -31.35
N GLY A 77 -35.57 0.39 -31.83
CA GLY A 77 -36.81 1.20 -31.87
C GLY A 77 -36.82 2.49 -31.05
N PRO A 78 -37.54 3.55 -31.48
CA PRO A 78 -36.95 4.89 -31.66
C PRO A 78 -37.44 5.95 -30.65
N ASN A 79 -36.90 7.16 -30.86
CA ASN A 79 -37.42 8.48 -30.43
C ASN A 79 -36.77 9.10 -29.18
N ARG A 80 -35.64 9.78 -29.39
CA ARG A 80 -35.14 10.80 -28.45
C ARG A 80 -35.78 12.13 -28.81
N THR A 81 -36.86 12.48 -28.11
CA THR A 81 -37.26 13.88 -27.98
C THR A 81 -36.12 14.66 -27.32
N ARG A 82 -35.68 15.70 -28.02
CA ARG A 82 -34.67 16.66 -27.59
C ARG A 82 -35.33 17.57 -26.55
N VAL A 83 -35.20 17.26 -25.26
CA VAL A 83 -35.58 18.19 -24.20
C VAL A 83 -34.44 19.18 -23.98
N HIS A 84 -34.84 20.44 -24.01
CA HIS A 84 -34.03 21.65 -23.88
C HIS A 84 -33.08 21.62 -22.67
N GLY A 85 -31.91 22.23 -22.89
CA GLY A 85 -30.93 22.51 -21.85
C GLY A 85 -31.60 23.18 -20.66
N SER A 86 -31.49 22.52 -19.51
CA SER A 86 -31.77 23.13 -18.23
C SER A 86 -30.51 23.83 -17.77
N SER A 87 -30.65 25.13 -17.60
CA SER A 87 -29.72 26.04 -16.94
C SER A 87 -29.10 25.40 -15.70
N ILE A 88 -27.80 25.63 -15.54
CA ILE A 88 -27.06 25.39 -14.31
C ILE A 88 -27.72 26.22 -13.20
N SER A 89 -28.69 25.63 -12.49
CA SER A 89 -29.16 26.13 -11.21
C SER A 89 -28.17 25.63 -10.17
N VAL A 90 -27.24 26.50 -9.78
CA VAL A 90 -26.42 26.31 -8.59
C VAL A 90 -27.37 26.37 -7.40
N LYS A 91 -27.78 25.20 -6.90
CA LYS A 91 -28.43 25.10 -5.59
C LYS A 91 -27.32 25.16 -4.55
N GLU A 92 -27.36 26.20 -3.75
CA GLU A 92 -26.60 26.33 -2.52
C GLU A 92 -26.78 25.06 -1.67
N GLY A 93 -25.67 24.53 -1.16
CA GLY A 93 -25.68 23.45 -0.19
C GLY A 93 -24.91 22.21 -0.61
N GLY A 94 -23.76 22.04 0.00
CA GLY A 94 -23.06 20.76 0.03
C GLY A 94 -21.67 20.82 -0.60
N TYR A 95 -20.71 21.40 0.12
CA TYR A 95 -19.35 20.87 0.04
C TYR A 95 -19.41 19.45 0.60
N LEU A 96 -19.65 18.47 -0.28
CA LEU A 96 -19.35 17.08 0.01
C LEU A 96 -17.82 16.99 0.05
N PHE A 97 -17.24 17.35 1.19
CA PHE A 97 -15.89 16.95 1.54
C PHE A 97 -15.93 15.42 1.58
N GLN A 98 -15.44 14.77 0.52
CA GLN A 98 -15.18 13.35 0.55
C GLN A 98 -14.22 13.10 1.72
N GLU A 99 -14.79 12.55 2.79
CA GLU A 99 -14.09 12.00 3.92
C GLU A 99 -13.13 10.93 3.37
N GLY A 100 -11.89 11.34 3.18
CA GLY A 100 -10.80 10.55 2.61
C GLY A 100 -9.46 11.00 3.14
N LEU A 101 -9.43 11.46 4.41
CA LEU A 101 -8.20 11.42 5.17
C LEU A 101 -8.03 9.98 5.63
N ASP A 102 -7.03 9.28 5.10
CA ASP A 102 -6.63 7.98 5.58
C ASP A 102 -6.53 8.03 7.13
N PRO A 103 -7.22 7.15 7.87
CA PRO A 103 -7.24 7.17 9.35
C PRO A 103 -5.85 7.05 10.00
N TYR A 104 -4.82 6.69 9.22
CA TYR A 104 -3.43 6.52 9.64
C TYR A 104 -2.52 7.72 9.36
N ASP A 105 -3.00 8.79 8.70
CA ASP A 105 -2.20 9.98 8.43
C ASP A 105 -2.56 11.18 9.33
N SER A 106 -3.03 10.89 10.55
CA SER A 106 -3.08 11.84 11.67
C SER A 106 -1.71 11.98 12.33
N SER A 107 -0.66 12.14 11.52
CA SER A 107 0.70 12.26 12.03
C SER A 107 1.00 13.71 12.44
N VAL A 108 0.40 14.12 13.56
CA VAL A 108 0.87 15.29 14.31
C VAL A 108 2.38 15.15 14.47
N PHE A 109 3.14 16.17 14.05
CA PHE A 109 4.58 16.17 14.20
C PHE A 109 4.91 16.28 15.69
N HIS A 110 5.05 15.14 16.36
CA HIS A 110 5.21 15.04 17.83
C HIS A 110 6.41 15.84 18.39
N GLN A 111 7.28 16.37 17.53
CA GLN A 111 8.47 17.13 17.90
C GLN A 111 8.49 18.58 17.38
N VAL A 112 7.46 19.02 16.64
CA VAL A 112 7.33 20.40 16.18
C VAL A 112 6.05 21.00 16.77
N PRO A 113 6.14 22.00 17.65
CA PRO A 113 4.97 22.57 18.27
C PRO A 113 4.13 23.32 17.24
N ALA A 114 2.80 23.20 17.35
CA ALA A 114 1.85 23.96 16.57
C ALA A 114 1.74 25.38 17.16
N LEU A 115 2.54 26.30 16.64
CA LEU A 115 2.59 27.71 17.06
C LEU A 115 1.94 28.61 16.01
N GLN A 116 1.47 29.78 16.42
CA GLN A 116 1.02 30.80 15.47
C GLN A 116 2.19 31.31 14.61
N PRO A 117 1.97 31.71 13.34
CA PRO A 117 3.04 32.15 12.44
C PRO A 117 3.94 33.25 13.02
N VAL A 118 3.36 34.19 13.78
CA VAL A 118 4.10 35.28 14.44
C VAL A 118 5.03 34.72 15.54
N GLN A 119 4.57 33.73 16.29
CA GLN A 119 5.35 33.09 17.35
C GLN A 119 6.46 32.20 16.78
N CYS A 120 6.23 31.55 15.62
CA CYS A 120 7.25 30.77 14.90
C CYS A 120 8.50 31.58 14.51
N ALA A 121 8.36 32.91 14.35
CA ALA A 121 9.48 33.80 14.06
C ALA A 121 10.40 34.00 15.28
N THR A 122 9.82 34.00 16.48
CA THR A 122 10.54 34.20 17.75
C THR A 122 11.26 32.93 18.20
N VAL A 123 10.71 31.76 17.88
CA VAL A 123 11.23 30.47 18.33
C VAL A 123 12.46 30.02 17.53
N SER A 124 13.43 29.44 18.24
CA SER A 124 14.68 28.95 17.65
C SER A 124 14.46 27.85 16.60
N LYS A 125 15.40 27.75 15.65
CA LYS A 125 15.34 26.79 14.54
C LYS A 125 15.21 25.33 15.00
N ARG A 126 15.87 24.96 16.11
CA ARG A 126 15.88 23.59 16.65
C ARG A 126 14.48 23.10 17.05
N VAL A 127 13.60 24.01 17.49
CA VAL A 127 12.26 23.66 17.97
C VAL A 127 11.27 23.49 16.81
N LYS A 128 11.49 24.19 15.69
CA LYS A 128 10.60 24.15 14.52
C LYS A 128 11.00 23.15 13.43
N THR A 129 12.13 22.47 13.57
CA THR A 129 12.63 21.49 12.59
C THR A 129 13.02 20.18 13.23
N VAL A 130 13.05 19.12 12.42
CA VAL A 130 13.61 17.81 12.81
C VAL A 130 14.82 17.52 11.93
N GLN A 131 15.87 16.94 12.50
CA GLN A 131 17.12 16.59 11.80
C GLN A 131 16.95 15.37 10.88
N ARG A 132 16.20 15.55 9.78
CA ARG A 132 15.99 14.55 8.72
C ARG A 132 15.54 15.25 7.41
N PRO A 133 15.59 14.57 6.26
CA PRO A 133 14.95 15.07 5.03
C PRO A 133 13.47 15.36 5.25
N TYR A 134 13.00 16.51 4.77
CA TYR A 134 11.62 17.00 4.96
C TYR A 134 11.19 17.06 6.44
N GLY A 135 12.13 17.31 7.35
CA GLY A 135 11.86 17.47 8.77
C GLY A 135 10.93 18.66 9.03
N GLY A 136 9.85 18.43 9.78
CA GLY A 136 8.84 19.45 10.09
C GLY A 136 7.78 19.67 9.00
N SER A 137 7.94 19.09 7.81
CA SER A 137 6.96 19.19 6.71
C SER A 137 6.33 17.85 6.31
N HIS A 138 7.06 16.73 6.45
CA HIS A 138 6.53 15.39 6.16
C HIS A 138 6.77 14.36 7.26
N CYS A 139 5.75 13.54 7.49
CA CYS A 139 5.77 12.48 8.48
C CYS A 139 6.85 11.42 8.18
N ARG A 140 7.26 10.65 9.20
CA ARG A 140 8.30 9.61 9.03
C ARG A 140 7.92 8.59 7.95
N ASN A 141 6.66 8.15 7.95
CA ASN A 141 6.15 7.20 6.97
C ASN A 141 6.12 7.81 5.57
N CYS A 142 5.69 9.06 5.44
CA CYS A 142 5.63 9.81 4.20
C CYS A 142 7.01 9.92 3.54
N VAL A 143 8.04 10.23 4.34
CA VAL A 143 9.43 10.32 3.86
C VAL A 143 9.93 8.94 3.44
N ARG A 144 9.66 7.88 4.21
CA ARG A 144 10.01 6.50 3.84
C ARG A 144 9.37 6.08 2.52
N HIS A 145 8.07 6.31 2.35
CA HIS A 145 7.35 5.97 1.13
C HIS A 145 7.89 6.71 -0.09
N ARG A 146 8.27 7.99 0.05
CA ARG A 146 8.90 8.74 -1.05
C ARG A 146 10.25 8.17 -1.45
N ILE A 147 11.11 7.87 -0.48
CA ILE A 147 12.44 7.31 -0.74
C ILE A 147 12.30 5.96 -1.47
N VAL A 148 11.46 5.06 -0.94
CA VAL A 148 11.25 3.73 -1.53
C VAL A 148 10.62 3.83 -2.91
N ARG A 149 9.59 4.68 -3.09
CA ARG A 149 8.95 4.87 -4.39
C ARG A 149 9.92 5.44 -5.43
N ALA A 150 10.71 6.46 -5.06
CA ALA A 150 11.70 7.05 -5.96
C ALA A 150 12.74 6.01 -6.39
N PHE A 151 13.27 5.24 -5.43
CA PHE A 151 14.22 4.17 -5.71
C PHE A 151 13.66 3.14 -6.69
N LEU A 152 12.50 2.54 -6.39
CA LEU A 152 11.90 1.50 -7.24
C LEU A 152 11.53 2.01 -8.64
N VAL A 153 11.10 3.26 -8.76
CA VAL A 153 10.79 3.87 -10.05
C VAL A 153 12.06 4.05 -10.89
N GLU A 154 13.17 4.48 -10.29
CA GLU A 154 14.44 4.59 -11.02
C GLU A 154 15.00 3.21 -11.41
N GLU A 155 14.94 2.23 -10.52
CA GLU A 155 15.33 0.85 -10.84
C GLU A 155 14.53 0.31 -12.03
N ALA A 156 13.20 0.47 -12.01
CA ALA A 156 12.34 0.03 -13.12
C ALA A 156 12.62 0.80 -14.43
N LYS A 157 12.99 2.08 -14.36
CA LYS A 157 13.42 2.86 -15.53
C LYS A 157 14.72 2.32 -16.12
N ILE A 158 15.69 1.96 -15.28
CA ILE A 158 16.97 1.39 -15.73
C ILE A 158 16.73 0.03 -16.40
N VAL A 159 15.98 -0.87 -15.76
CA VAL A 159 15.61 -2.18 -16.32
C VAL A 159 14.93 -2.02 -17.68
N LYS A 160 13.96 -1.11 -17.80
CA LYS A 160 13.27 -0.84 -19.06
C LYS A 160 14.22 -0.33 -20.15
N LYS A 161 15.19 0.53 -19.83
CA LYS A 161 16.20 1.02 -20.78
C LYS A 161 17.10 -0.12 -21.25
N VAL A 162 17.59 -0.95 -20.34
CA VAL A 162 18.46 -2.10 -20.68
C VAL A 162 17.72 -3.09 -21.59
N LEU A 163 16.50 -3.50 -21.22
CA LEU A 163 15.69 -4.40 -22.03
C LEU A 163 15.42 -3.83 -23.44
N LYS A 164 15.14 -2.53 -23.53
CA LYS A 164 14.97 -1.85 -24.82
C LYS A 164 16.25 -1.88 -25.65
N SER A 165 17.41 -1.61 -25.06
CA SER A 165 18.70 -1.64 -25.78
C SER A 165 19.07 -3.03 -26.27
N GLN A 166 18.79 -4.08 -25.50
CA GLN A 166 19.05 -5.48 -25.91
C GLN A 166 18.10 -5.95 -27.02
N ALA A 167 16.86 -5.44 -27.04
CA ALA A 167 15.87 -5.77 -28.05
C ALA A 167 16.09 -5.05 -29.40
N VAL A 168 16.93 -4.02 -29.46
CA VAL A 168 17.35 -3.46 -30.75
C VAL A 168 18.38 -4.42 -31.34
N PRO A 169 18.07 -5.15 -32.43
CA PRO A 169 19.06 -6.01 -33.06
C PRO A 169 20.26 -5.15 -33.44
N ILE A 170 21.46 -5.58 -33.05
CA ILE A 170 22.72 -4.95 -33.44
C ILE A 170 22.74 -5.01 -34.98
N LYS A 171 22.36 -3.92 -35.63
CA LYS A 171 22.54 -3.78 -37.08
C LYS A 171 24.05 -3.79 -37.29
N SER A 172 24.58 -4.95 -37.66
CA SER A 172 25.97 -5.17 -38.00
C SER A 172 26.37 -4.12 -39.04
N LYS A 173 27.21 -3.16 -38.64
CA LYS A 173 27.88 -2.29 -39.62
C LYS A 173 28.72 -3.19 -40.50
N LYS A 174 28.30 -3.32 -41.76
CA LYS A 174 29.04 -3.94 -42.84
C LYS A 174 29.86 -2.87 -43.54
#